data_AF-G2KPE1-F1
#
_entry.id   AF-G2KPE1-F1
#
_cell.length_a   1.000
_cell.length_b   1.000
_cell.length_c   1.000
_cell.angle_alpha   90.00
_cell.angle_beta   90.00
_cell.angle_gamma   90.00
#
_symmetry.space_group_name_H-M   'P 1'
#
loop_
_entity.id
_entity.type
_entity.pdbx_description
1 polymer ?
#
loop_
_entity_poly.entity_id
_entity_poly.type
_entity_poly.pdbx_seq_one_letter_code
_entity_poly.pdbx_strand_id
1 'polypeptide(L)'
;MNVTGLNMGAQDEEFGFSLGDDDIVKSAPVHPPALANMEVDIVVNKNSEVWILHNKPFEESIAWIEFDADDDTLTFVSYRGTVKGLGAKIQAPVRKYLYNAKRVFLIQTEGGKIYDFFNVALVVRDASTKDKDPKNKKRSA
;
A
#
# COMPACT_ATOMS: atom_id res chain seq x y z
N MET A 1 69.77 0.83 50.55
CA MET A 1 69.49 0.17 49.25
C MET A 1 67.98 0.01 49.15
N ASN A 2 67.41 0.56 48.07
CA ASN A 2 65.98 0.84 47.93
C ASN A 2 65.14 -0.41 47.69
N VAL A 3 63.96 -0.41 48.32
CA VAL A 3 62.84 -1.34 48.16
C VAL A 3 62.05 -0.98 46.89
N THR A 4 61.88 -1.95 45.99
CA THR A 4 61.07 -1.83 44.78
C THR A 4 59.62 -2.24 45.10
N GLY A 5 58.70 -1.29 45.01
CA GLY A 5 57.26 -1.53 45.14
C GLY A 5 56.65 -2.06 43.84
N LEU A 6 55.85 -3.12 43.95
CA LEU A 6 54.98 -3.65 42.91
C LEU A 6 53.76 -2.72 42.74
N ASN A 7 53.59 -2.13 41.56
CA ASN A 7 52.39 -1.40 41.18
C ASN A 7 51.46 -2.35 40.40
N MET A 8 50.31 -2.65 40.99
CA MET A 8 49.30 -3.57 40.47
C MET A 8 48.15 -2.71 39.94
N GLY A 9 48.24 -2.34 38.66
CA GLY A 9 47.20 -1.56 37.98
C GLY A 9 46.03 -2.48 37.64
N ALA A 10 44.91 -2.30 38.34
CA ALA A 10 43.61 -2.80 37.92
C ALA A 10 43.17 -1.98 36.69
N GLN A 11 42.99 -2.65 35.55
CA GLN A 11 42.31 -2.08 34.40
C GLN A 11 40.84 -2.49 34.51
N ASP A 12 40.01 -1.53 34.93
CA ASP A 12 38.57 -1.61 34.77
C ASP A 12 38.25 -1.39 33.29
N GLU A 13 37.91 -2.45 32.56
CA GLU A 13 37.37 -2.33 31.20
C GLU A 13 35.90 -1.93 31.28
N GLU A 14 35.65 -0.61 31.23
CA GLU A 14 34.31 -0.08 30.98
C GLU A 14 33.88 -0.45 29.55
N PHE A 15 33.02 -1.45 29.42
CA PHE A 15 32.26 -1.72 28.19
C PHE A 15 31.21 -0.62 27.98
N GLY A 16 31.64 0.50 27.40
CA GLY A 16 30.74 1.54 26.90
C GLY A 16 29.98 1.06 25.67
N PHE A 17 28.81 0.45 25.85
CA PHE A 17 27.82 0.34 24.79
C PHE A 17 27.22 1.73 24.54
N SER A 18 27.87 2.49 23.67
CA SER A 18 27.30 3.71 23.09
C SER A 18 26.22 3.30 22.09
N LEU A 19 24.98 3.14 22.57
CA LEU A 19 23.79 3.19 21.72
C LEU A 19 23.67 4.62 21.21
N GLY A 20 24.30 4.89 20.06
CA GLY A 20 23.97 6.06 19.27
C GLY A 20 22.55 5.87 18.74
N ASP A 21 21.57 6.44 19.43
CA ASP A 21 20.13 6.35 19.12
C ASP A 21 19.74 7.09 17.82
N ASP A 22 20.70 7.56 17.02
CA ASP A 22 20.44 8.45 15.88
C ASP A 22 20.54 7.78 14.49
N ASP A 23 20.95 6.51 14.41
CA ASP A 23 21.13 5.85 13.11
C ASP A 23 20.14 4.71 12.86
N ILE A 24 19.48 4.82 11.70
CA ILE A 24 18.57 3.84 11.05
C ILE A 24 17.09 3.98 11.42
N VAL A 25 16.54 5.19 11.25
CA VAL A 25 15.31 5.29 10.45
C VAL A 25 15.75 5.66 9.04
N LYS A 26 16.36 4.70 8.32
CA LYS A 26 16.47 4.79 6.86
C LYS A 26 15.04 4.97 6.38
N SER A 27 14.67 6.20 6.00
CA SER A 27 13.34 6.48 5.50
C SER A 27 13.10 5.49 4.37
N ALA A 28 12.16 4.56 4.60
CA ALA A 28 11.82 3.61 3.58
C ALA A 28 11.44 4.42 2.34
N PRO A 29 12.01 4.15 1.15
CA PRO A 29 11.68 4.89 -0.05
C PRO A 29 10.17 4.82 -0.27
N VAL A 30 9.46 5.92 0.01
CA VAL A 30 8.04 6.01 -0.29
C VAL A 30 7.95 6.16 -1.80
N HIS A 31 7.40 5.14 -2.47
CA HIS A 31 7.24 5.22 -3.91
C HIS A 31 6.29 6.37 -4.26
N PRO A 32 6.62 7.19 -5.27
CA PRO A 32 5.72 8.25 -5.72
C PRO A 32 4.39 7.64 -6.18
N PRO A 33 3.29 8.39 -6.05
CA PRO A 33 1.99 7.92 -6.50
C PRO A 33 1.98 7.63 -8.01
N ALA A 34 1.12 6.72 -8.45
CA ALA A 34 1.03 6.32 -9.85
C ALA A 34 0.87 7.53 -10.79
N LEU A 35 -0.08 8.43 -10.49
CA LEU A 35 -0.35 9.61 -11.30
C LEU A 35 0.80 10.61 -11.41
N ALA A 36 1.84 10.51 -10.56
CA ALA A 36 3.02 11.35 -10.72
C ALA A 36 3.89 10.95 -11.92
N ASN A 37 3.87 9.66 -12.29
CA ASN A 37 4.80 9.11 -13.28
C ASN A 37 4.12 8.45 -14.48
N MET A 38 2.81 8.18 -14.42
CA MET A 38 2.03 7.59 -15.51
C MET A 38 0.64 8.21 -15.60
N GLU A 39 0.02 8.13 -16.78
CA GLU A 39 -1.38 8.47 -16.96
C GLU A 39 -2.21 7.25 -16.58
N VAL A 40 -3.27 7.47 -15.79
CA VAL A 40 -4.16 6.42 -15.32
C VAL A 40 -5.61 6.86 -15.51
N ASP A 41 -6.38 6.06 -16.21
CA ASP A 41 -7.82 6.24 -16.39
C ASP A 41 -8.59 5.09 -15.76
N ILE A 42 -9.73 5.41 -15.14
CA ILE A 42 -10.62 4.42 -14.56
C ILE A 42 -11.92 4.42 -15.35
N VAL A 43 -12.20 3.28 -15.99
CA VAL A 43 -13.39 3.07 -16.80
C VAL A 43 -14.27 2.03 -16.12
N VAL A 44 -15.56 2.30 -16.10
CA VAL A 44 -16.58 1.38 -15.60
C VAL A 44 -17.55 1.06 -16.72
N ASN A 45 -17.89 -0.22 -16.87
CA ASN A 45 -18.81 -0.65 -17.92
C ASN A 45 -20.21 -0.98 -17.37
N LYS A 46 -21.13 -1.32 -18.29
CA LYS A 46 -22.52 -1.67 -17.95
C LYS A 46 -22.64 -2.93 -17.09
N ASN A 47 -21.64 -3.81 -17.12
CA ASN A 47 -21.57 -5.03 -16.33
C ASN A 47 -21.00 -4.79 -14.92
N SER A 48 -20.75 -3.52 -14.56
CA SER A 48 -20.09 -3.13 -13.31
C SER A 48 -18.66 -3.66 -13.18
N GLU A 49 -18.00 -3.94 -14.31
CA GLU A 49 -16.58 -4.25 -14.32
C GLU A 49 -15.79 -2.94 -14.28
N VAL A 50 -14.71 -2.95 -13.50
CA VAL A 50 -13.81 -1.81 -13.33
C VAL A 50 -12.51 -2.09 -14.05
N TRP A 51 -12.15 -1.20 -14.97
CA TRP A 51 -10.92 -1.25 -15.75
C TRP A 51 -10.06 -0.05 -15.38
N ILE A 52 -8.79 -0.31 -15.10
CA ILE A 52 -7.79 0.71 -14.88
C ILE A 52 -6.82 0.64 -16.07
N LEU A 53 -6.85 1.68 -16.89
CA LEU A 53 -5.95 1.83 -18.02
C LEU A 53 -4.75 2.64 -17.59
N HIS A 54 -3.55 2.24 -18.01
CA HIS A 54 -2.33 2.96 -17.70
C HIS A 54 -1.36 2.96 -18.89
N ASN A 55 -0.61 4.05 -19.05
CA ASN A 55 0.28 4.22 -20.21
C ASN A 55 1.71 3.69 -20.02
N LYS A 56 2.08 3.31 -18.80
CA LYS A 56 3.42 2.77 -18.48
C LYS A 56 3.31 1.51 -17.63
N PRO A 57 4.24 0.56 -17.76
CA PRO A 57 4.24 -0.62 -16.92
C PRO A 57 4.52 -0.24 -15.45
N PHE A 58 3.97 -1.02 -14.52
CA PHE A 58 4.38 -0.94 -13.12
C PHE A 58 5.81 -1.47 -12.98
N GLU A 59 6.59 -0.89 -12.06
CA GLU A 59 7.94 -1.36 -11.71
C GLU A 59 7.92 -2.82 -11.20
N GLU A 60 6.81 -3.21 -10.58
CA GLU A 60 6.60 -4.55 -10.03
C GLU A 60 5.21 -5.06 -10.38
N SER A 61 5.06 -6.38 -10.48
CA SER A 61 3.77 -7.02 -10.72
C SER A 61 2.81 -6.76 -9.56
N ILE A 62 1.63 -6.24 -9.88
CA ILE A 62 0.56 -5.98 -8.91
C ILE A 62 -0.09 -7.30 -8.49
N ALA A 63 -0.20 -7.50 -7.18
CA ALA A 63 -0.85 -8.65 -6.57
C ALA A 63 -2.34 -8.38 -6.32
N TRP A 64 -2.66 -7.22 -5.74
CA TRP A 64 -4.03 -6.75 -5.55
C TRP A 64 -4.11 -5.23 -5.53
N ILE A 65 -5.34 -4.73 -5.55
CA ILE A 65 -5.64 -3.31 -5.40
C ILE A 65 -6.51 -3.15 -4.16
N GLU A 66 -6.22 -2.13 -3.35
CA GLU A 66 -7.04 -1.74 -2.21
C GLU A 66 -7.83 -0.47 -2.56
N PHE A 67 -9.13 -0.50 -2.27
CA PHE A 67 -9.97 0.69 -2.26
C PHE A 67 -10.28 1.05 -0.82
N ASP A 68 -9.76 2.20 -0.37
CA ASP A 68 -10.15 2.80 0.89
C ASP A 68 -11.43 3.59 0.67
N ALA A 69 -12.52 3.06 1.23
CA ALA A 69 -13.85 3.56 1.02
C ALA A 69 -14.18 4.77 1.90
N ASP A 70 -13.40 4.99 2.96
CA ASP A 70 -13.49 6.13 3.86
C ASP A 70 -12.77 7.35 3.25
N ASP A 71 -11.59 7.13 2.65
CA ASP A 71 -10.77 8.20 2.06
C ASP A 71 -11.00 8.42 0.55
N ASP A 72 -11.78 7.54 -0.08
CA ASP A 72 -11.97 7.46 -1.53
C ASP A 72 -10.66 7.30 -2.31
N THR A 73 -9.73 6.48 -1.82
CA THR A 73 -8.41 6.30 -2.46
C THR A 73 -8.18 4.88 -2.95
N LEU A 74 -7.38 4.75 -4.02
CA LEU A 74 -6.91 3.46 -4.53
C LEU A 74 -5.42 3.29 -4.27
N THR A 75 -5.04 2.07 -3.92
CA THR A 75 -3.67 1.68 -3.63
C THR A 75 -3.33 0.38 -4.36
N PHE A 76 -2.25 0.37 -5.11
CA PHE A 76 -1.71 -0.80 -5.80
C PHE A 76 -0.69 -1.48 -4.89
N VAL A 77 -0.86 -2.79 -4.66
CA VAL A 77 0.06 -3.57 -3.83
C VAL A 77 0.74 -4.65 -4.68
N SER A 78 2.07 -4.68 -4.68
CA SER A 78 2.86 -5.64 -5.44
C SER A 78 3.04 -6.96 -4.69
N TYR A 79 3.43 -8.02 -5.41
CA TYR A 79 3.80 -9.31 -4.79
C TYR A 79 5.00 -9.21 -3.83
N ARG A 80 5.79 -8.14 -3.92
CA ARG A 80 6.94 -7.88 -3.04
C ARG A 80 6.59 -7.01 -1.85
N GLY A 81 5.32 -6.63 -1.70
CA GLY A 81 4.84 -5.78 -0.61
C GLY A 81 5.05 -4.29 -0.87
N THR A 82 5.45 -3.88 -2.08
CA THR A 82 5.52 -2.47 -2.44
C THR A 82 4.12 -1.90 -2.54
N VAL A 83 3.91 -0.75 -1.90
CA VAL A 83 2.63 -0.06 -1.86
C VAL A 83 2.75 1.25 -2.65
N LYS A 84 1.88 1.43 -3.64
CA LYS A 84 1.84 2.63 -4.47
C LYS A 84 0.41 3.17 -4.54
N GLY A 85 0.17 4.36 -4.00
CA GLY A 85 -1.13 5.02 -4.11
C GLY A 85 -1.40 5.48 -5.55
N LEU A 86 -2.67 5.60 -5.93
CA LEU A 86 -3.07 6.23 -7.20
C LEU A 86 -2.60 7.69 -7.26
N GLY A 87 -2.73 8.42 -6.14
CA GLY A 87 -2.37 9.84 -6.05
C GLY A 87 -3.52 10.82 -6.24
N ALA A 88 -4.74 10.32 -6.40
CA ALA A 88 -5.96 11.12 -6.47
C ALA A 88 -7.13 10.41 -5.82
N LYS A 89 -8.16 11.19 -5.45
CA LYS A 89 -9.43 10.64 -4.95
C LYS A 89 -10.27 10.11 -6.11
N ILE A 90 -10.96 9.01 -5.86
CA ILE A 90 -11.91 8.42 -6.81
C ILE A 90 -13.15 9.29 -6.91
N GLN A 91 -13.56 9.56 -8.14
CA GLN A 91 -14.76 10.34 -8.41
C GLN A 91 -16.03 9.59 -7.97
N ALA A 92 -16.99 10.33 -7.40
CA ALA A 92 -18.24 9.77 -6.85
C ALA A 92 -18.97 8.76 -7.75
N PRO A 93 -19.09 8.97 -9.09
CA PRO A 93 -19.78 8.02 -9.96
C PRO A 93 -19.13 6.63 -10.00
N VAL A 94 -17.80 6.55 -9.80
CA VAL A 94 -17.01 5.32 -9.93
C VAL A 94 -17.03 4.50 -8.63
N ARG A 95 -17.13 5.17 -7.47
CA ARG A 95 -17.04 4.54 -6.15
C ARG A 95 -17.99 3.36 -5.96
N LYS A 96 -19.26 3.53 -6.37
CA LYS A 96 -20.27 2.46 -6.25
C LYS A 96 -19.90 1.18 -7.00
N TYR A 97 -19.10 1.29 -8.06
CA TYR A 97 -18.62 0.14 -8.81
C TYR A 97 -17.45 -0.53 -8.08
N LEU A 98 -16.52 0.26 -7.51
CA LEU A 98 -15.42 -0.26 -6.70
C LEU A 98 -15.92 -0.99 -5.44
N TYR A 99 -16.95 -0.47 -4.76
CA TYR A 99 -17.55 -1.14 -3.60
C TYR A 99 -18.05 -2.57 -3.89
N ASN A 100 -18.52 -2.81 -5.11
CA ASN A 100 -19.13 -4.09 -5.49
C ASN A 100 -18.18 -4.97 -6.32
N ALA A 101 -17.07 -4.42 -6.82
CA ALA A 101 -16.15 -5.13 -7.66
C ALA A 101 -15.29 -6.10 -6.83
N LYS A 102 -15.20 -7.35 -7.29
CA LYS A 102 -14.29 -8.36 -6.71
C LYS A 102 -12.93 -8.36 -7.40
N ARG A 103 -12.89 -7.89 -8.64
CA ARG A 103 -11.72 -7.86 -9.49
C ARG A 103 -11.69 -6.58 -10.30
N VAL A 104 -10.49 -6.14 -10.61
CA VAL A 104 -10.20 -5.01 -11.49
C VAL A 104 -9.32 -5.51 -12.62
N PHE A 105 -9.60 -5.05 -13.84
CA PHE A 105 -8.73 -5.28 -14.99
C PHE A 105 -7.69 -4.16 -15.06
N LEU A 106 -6.42 -4.53 -15.04
CA LEU A 106 -5.31 -3.63 -15.33
C LEU A 106 -4.93 -3.80 -16.80
N ILE A 107 -4.97 -2.70 -17.54
CA ILE A 107 -4.76 -2.70 -18.98
C ILE A 107 -3.68 -1.69 -19.31
N GLN A 108 -2.54 -2.16 -19.79
CA GLN A 108 -1.51 -1.27 -20.30
C GLN A 108 -1.87 -0.85 -21.72
N THR A 109 -1.96 0.45 -21.96
CA THR A 109 -2.27 1.02 -23.27
C THR A 109 -1.30 2.11 -23.68
N GLU A 110 -0.76 2.05 -24.89
CA GLU A 110 0.09 3.13 -25.43
C GLU A 110 -0.21 3.32 -26.92
N GLY A 111 -0.40 4.56 -27.37
CA GLY A 111 -0.73 4.87 -28.77
C GLY A 111 -1.98 4.15 -29.30
N GLY A 112 -2.98 3.93 -28.45
CA GLY A 112 -4.23 3.24 -28.81
C GLY A 112 -4.12 1.73 -28.95
N LYS A 113 -2.98 1.12 -28.59
CA LYS A 113 -2.78 -0.33 -28.58
C LYS A 113 -2.74 -0.86 -27.15
N ILE A 114 -3.22 -2.08 -26.95
CA ILE A 114 -3.12 -2.81 -25.68
C ILE A 114 -1.81 -3.61 -25.70
N TYR A 115 -0.97 -3.43 -24.68
CA TYR A 115 0.31 -4.14 -24.53
C TYR A 115 0.23 -5.24 -23.47
N ASP A 116 -0.55 -5.03 -22.42
CA ASP A 116 -0.73 -5.97 -21.34
C ASP A 116 -2.16 -5.92 -20.82
N PHE A 117 -2.64 -7.06 -20.33
CA PHE A 117 -4.00 -7.26 -19.83
C PHE A 117 -4.02 -8.36 -18.77
N PHE A 118 -4.32 -7.99 -17.54
CA PHE A 118 -4.49 -8.94 -16.45
C PHE A 118 -5.53 -8.46 -15.45
N ASN A 119 -6.10 -9.38 -14.68
CA ASN A 119 -7.01 -9.04 -13.60
C ASN A 119 -6.39 -9.32 -12.23
N VAL A 120 -6.70 -8.43 -11.29
CA VAL A 120 -6.24 -8.52 -9.90
C VAL A 120 -7.43 -8.44 -8.97
N ALA A 121 -7.27 -8.97 -7.76
CA ALA A 121 -8.29 -8.84 -6.73
C ALA A 121 -8.44 -7.37 -6.32
N LEU A 122 -9.68 -6.97 -6.04
CA LEU A 122 -9.98 -5.70 -5.37
C LEU A 122 -10.37 -6.00 -3.92
N VAL A 123 -9.66 -5.37 -2.99
CA VAL A 123 -9.94 -5.42 -1.56
C VAL A 123 -10.56 -4.09 -1.17
N VAL A 124 -11.78 -4.11 -0.68
CA VAL A 124 -12.46 -2.91 -0.17
C VAL A 124 -12.22 -2.82 1.33
N ARG A 125 -11.67 -1.69 1.78
CA ARG A 125 -11.47 -1.36 3.17
C ARG A 125 -12.50 -0.34 3.60
N ASP A 126 -13.29 -0.70 4.59
CA ASP A 126 -14.35 0.13 5.15
C ASP A 126 -14.36 -0.05 6.67
N ALA A 127 -13.96 0.98 7.40
CA ALA A 127 -13.91 0.96 8.86
C ALA A 127 -15.31 0.87 9.49
N SER A 128 -16.37 1.22 8.74
CA SER A 128 -17.75 1.29 9.22
C SER A 128 -18.50 -0.06 9.23
N THR A 129 -17.90 -1.13 8.71
CA THR A 129 -18.55 -2.46 8.65
C THR A 129 -18.55 -3.24 9.97
N LYS A 130 -17.99 -2.69 11.05
CA LYS A 130 -18.21 -3.22 12.41
C LYS A 130 -19.65 -2.87 12.84
N ASP A 131 -20.45 -3.89 13.19
CA ASP A 131 -21.82 -3.80 13.75
C ASP A 131 -23.03 -3.59 12.81
N LYS A 132 -23.22 -4.49 11.83
CA LYS A 132 -24.60 -4.84 11.42
C LYS A 132 -24.81 -6.35 11.48
N ASP A 133 -24.89 -6.88 12.69
CA ASP A 133 -25.40 -8.24 12.95
C ASP A 133 -26.84 -8.34 12.39
N PRO A 134 -27.13 -9.20 11.39
CA PRO A 134 -28.43 -9.27 10.74
C PRO A 134 -29.56 -9.87 11.60
N LYS A 135 -29.36 -10.08 12.91
CA LYS A 135 -30.30 -10.85 13.75
C LYS A 135 -31.50 -10.09 14.34
N ASN A 136 -31.63 -8.77 14.20
CA ASN A 136 -32.71 -8.04 14.89
C ASN A 136 -33.76 -7.37 13.99
N LYS A 137 -34.39 -8.14 13.09
CA LYS A 137 -35.50 -7.62 12.24
C LYS A 137 -36.74 -8.49 12.16
N LYS A 138 -37.04 -9.28 13.21
CA LYS A 138 -38.31 -10.02 13.31
C LYS A 138 -38.82 -10.10 14.75
N ARG A 139 -39.40 -9.01 15.30
CA ARG A 139 -40.44 -9.06 16.36
C ARG A 139 -41.23 -7.74 16.39
N SER A 140 -42.21 -7.62 15.50
CA SER A 140 -43.43 -6.83 15.74
C SER A 140 -44.46 -7.30 14.71
N ALA A 141 -45.17 -8.37 15.07
CA ALA A 141 -46.47 -8.70 14.52
C ALA A 141 -47.53 -8.07 15.44
#